data_AF-A0A0Q8EN12-F1
#
_entry.id   AF-A0A0Q8EN12-F1
#
_cell.length_a   1.000
_cell.length_b   1.000
_cell.length_c   1.000
_cell.angle_alpha   90.00
_cell.angle_beta   90.00
_cell.angle_gamma   90.00
#
_symmetry.space_group_name_H-M   'P 1'
#
loop_
_entity.id
_entity.type
_entity.pdbx_description
1 polymer ?
#
loop_
_entity_poly.entity_id
_entity_poly.type
_entity_poly.pdbx_seq_one_letter_code
_entity_poly.pdbx_strand_id
1 'polypeptide(L)'
;MISYDLDNDTLYEIAVKSLTAPSNAYFWDDRLYDTHGAFVSWAERGDDLLEESNYHSALDLIRGAAGDDADDHVIDGSSSHWAVGSLRTIYVQIRETPDPCDFQGCDGDSRWWREGIETHTQFCDDHRDDYEAEGLSYEPLIPPFTEAFLEAAGIVTALLDYPFVDESDYSEREYKRFEVNLEEAVDQAHKLNWEDTDLDREAILERAYPELGELYGQQANAEVSWESVAEIWEEARDAHFSELGSLHLSAPIEGQFLLVAA
;
A
#
# COMPACT_ATOMS: atom_id res chain seq x y z
N MET A 1 11.03 3.29 12.54
CA MET A 1 10.37 4.48 13.13
C MET A 1 11.06 5.70 12.57
N ILE A 2 10.47 6.31 11.55
CA ILE A 2 10.90 7.61 11.06
C ILE A 2 10.34 8.62 12.07
N SER A 3 11.21 9.33 12.78
CA SER A 3 10.75 10.33 13.76
C SER A 3 10.37 11.59 13.00
N TYR A 4 9.08 11.82 12.83
CA TYR A 4 8.55 13.05 12.26
C TYR A 4 8.45 14.09 13.38
N ASP A 5 9.37 15.05 13.41
CA ASP A 5 9.28 16.21 14.33
C ASP A 5 8.19 17.17 13.82
N LEU A 6 6.93 16.76 13.89
CA LEU A 6 5.77 17.61 13.66
C LEU A 6 5.49 18.43 14.93
N ASP A 7 5.34 19.74 14.78
CA ASP A 7 4.91 20.57 15.89
C ASP A 7 3.43 20.33 16.26
N ASN A 8 3.06 20.68 17.48
CA ASN A 8 1.71 20.47 18.01
C ASN A 8 0.63 21.22 17.23
N ASP A 9 0.95 22.37 16.63
CA ASP A 9 -0.01 23.16 15.86
C ASP A 9 -0.35 22.42 14.55
N THR A 10 0.66 21.86 13.88
CA THR A 10 0.52 21.03 12.68
C THR A 10 -0.30 19.77 12.99
N LEU A 11 0.03 19.07 14.08
CA LEU A 11 -0.73 17.89 14.51
C LEU A 11 -2.20 18.24 14.80
N TYR A 12 -2.45 19.37 15.45
CA TYR A 12 -3.82 19.84 15.73
C TYR A 12 -4.57 20.18 14.44
N GLU A 13 -3.93 20.84 13.47
CA GLU A 13 -4.55 21.12 12.17
C GLU A 13 -4.93 19.85 11.41
N ILE A 14 -4.03 18.85 11.40
CA ILE A 14 -4.30 17.55 10.76
C ILE A 14 -5.48 16.88 11.47
N ALA A 15 -5.46 16.80 12.80
CA ALA A 15 -6.54 16.22 13.59
C ALA A 15 -7.90 16.85 13.28
N VAL A 16 -7.99 18.19 13.27
CA VAL A 16 -9.23 18.91 12.97
C VAL A 16 -9.71 18.63 11.55
N LYS A 17 -8.81 18.64 10.56
CA LYS A 17 -9.17 18.33 9.17
C LYS A 17 -9.67 16.90 9.02
N SER A 18 -9.00 15.93 9.63
CA SER A 18 -9.35 14.51 9.54
C SER A 18 -10.66 14.17 10.25
N LEU A 19 -11.01 14.89 11.32
CA LEU A 19 -12.29 14.76 12.03
C LEU A 19 -13.41 15.63 11.42
N THR A 20 -13.13 16.46 10.42
CA THR A 20 -14.18 17.25 9.78
C THR A 20 -14.95 16.38 8.78
N ALA A 21 -16.19 16.04 9.14
CA ALA A 21 -17.08 15.28 8.26
C ALA A 21 -17.32 16.02 6.92
N PRO A 22 -17.10 15.36 5.76
CA PRO A 22 -17.45 15.94 4.47
C PRO A 22 -18.96 16.10 4.34
N SER A 23 -19.40 17.17 3.65
CA SER A 23 -20.82 17.50 3.48
C SER A 23 -21.66 16.45 2.75
N ASN A 24 -21.00 15.48 2.10
CA ASN A 24 -21.59 14.40 1.32
C ASN A 24 -21.03 13.01 1.69
N ALA A 25 -20.50 12.83 2.90
CA ALA A 25 -20.04 11.52 3.38
C ALA A 25 -21.19 10.49 3.33
N TYR A 26 -20.97 9.37 2.65
CA TYR A 26 -21.95 8.28 2.50
C TYR A 26 -21.39 6.96 3.07
N PHE A 27 -20.73 7.05 4.23
CA PHE A 27 -20.25 5.90 5.00
C PHE A 27 -20.94 5.87 6.36
N TRP A 28 -21.29 4.66 6.83
CA TRP A 28 -22.10 4.44 8.03
C TRP A 28 -21.25 3.73 9.09
N ASP A 29 -20.34 4.45 9.73
CA ASP A 29 -19.64 4.01 10.94
C ASP A 29 -19.55 5.20 11.89
N ASP A 30 -20.16 5.04 13.07
CA ASP A 30 -20.35 6.12 14.05
C ASP A 30 -19.02 6.64 14.63
N ARG A 31 -17.91 5.91 14.44
CA ARG A 31 -16.57 6.33 14.90
C ARG A 31 -15.93 7.34 13.97
N LEU A 32 -16.31 7.34 12.69
CA LEU A 32 -15.68 8.20 11.69
C LEU A 32 -16.03 9.65 11.94
N TYR A 33 -15.02 10.50 11.80
CA TYR A 33 -15.12 11.95 12.01
C TYR A 33 -15.40 12.38 13.46
N ASP A 34 -15.57 11.43 14.39
CA ASP A 34 -15.67 11.71 15.83
C ASP A 34 -14.39 11.27 16.54
N THR A 35 -14.01 10.00 16.39
CA THR A 35 -12.78 9.44 16.97
C THR A 35 -11.74 9.10 15.91
N HIS A 36 -12.19 8.68 14.72
CA HIS A 36 -11.33 8.20 13.65
C HIS A 36 -11.33 9.14 12.44
N GLY A 37 -10.14 9.52 11.97
CA GLY A 37 -9.96 10.32 10.76
C GLY A 37 -9.42 9.50 9.59
N ALA A 38 -9.72 9.91 8.34
CA ALA A 38 -9.20 9.25 7.13
C ALA A 38 -7.82 9.81 6.74
N PHE A 39 -6.86 8.95 6.40
CA PHE A 39 -5.47 9.37 6.08
C PHE A 39 -5.03 8.99 4.66
N VAL A 40 -4.87 7.70 4.40
CA VAL A 40 -4.37 7.19 3.10
C VAL A 40 -5.47 6.38 2.43
N SER A 41 -5.68 6.61 1.14
CA SER A 41 -6.66 5.86 0.35
C SER A 41 -6.04 5.35 -0.93
N TRP A 42 -6.52 4.20 -1.40
CA TRP A 42 -6.11 3.59 -2.65
C TRP A 42 -7.32 2.98 -3.35
N ALA A 43 -7.44 3.24 -4.65
CA ALA A 43 -8.46 2.61 -5.47
C ALA A 43 -8.00 1.18 -5.81
N GLU A 44 -8.66 0.17 -5.26
CA GLU A 44 -8.26 -1.25 -5.36
C GLU A 44 -8.27 -1.80 -6.81
N ARG A 45 -9.00 -1.12 -7.71
CA ARG A 45 -9.02 -1.40 -9.15
C ARG A 45 -8.16 -0.44 -9.96
N GLY A 46 -7.43 0.45 -9.30
CA GLY A 46 -6.42 1.28 -9.94
C GLY A 46 -5.26 0.43 -10.42
N ASP A 47 -4.63 0.88 -11.49
CA ASP A 47 -3.38 0.36 -12.03
C ASP A 47 -2.15 1.07 -11.43
N ASP A 48 -2.37 2.03 -10.52
CA ASP A 48 -1.30 2.77 -9.87
C ASP A 48 -0.63 1.94 -8.76
N LEU A 49 0.52 1.38 -9.12
CA LEU A 49 1.33 0.54 -8.25
C LEU A 49 1.96 1.33 -7.09
N LEU A 50 2.24 2.62 -7.31
CA LEU A 50 2.81 3.48 -6.29
C LEU A 50 1.79 3.76 -5.19
N GLU A 51 0.54 4.07 -5.56
CA GLU A 51 -0.54 4.22 -4.60
C GLU A 51 -0.80 2.92 -3.82
N GLU A 52 -0.77 1.77 -4.49
CA GLU A 52 -0.90 0.46 -3.85
C GLU A 52 0.21 0.22 -2.82
N SER A 53 1.46 0.42 -3.22
CA SER A 53 2.63 0.23 -2.35
C SER A 53 2.61 1.17 -1.15
N ASN A 54 2.34 2.45 -1.39
CA ASN A 54 2.23 3.46 -0.32
C ASN A 54 1.11 3.11 0.66
N TYR A 55 -0.04 2.65 0.16
CA TYR A 55 -1.15 2.25 1.01
C TYR A 55 -0.77 1.08 1.93
N HIS A 56 -0.19 0.02 1.37
CA HIS A 56 0.18 -1.16 2.16
C HIS A 56 1.30 -0.86 3.16
N SER A 57 2.33 -0.13 2.74
CA SER A 57 3.43 0.27 3.61
C SER A 57 2.96 1.18 4.74
N ALA A 58 2.08 2.15 4.43
CA ALA A 58 1.50 3.02 5.45
C ALA A 58 0.63 2.23 6.44
N LEU A 59 -0.19 1.30 5.96
CA LEU A 59 -1.04 0.47 6.82
C LEU A 59 -0.21 -0.35 7.81
N ASP A 60 0.88 -0.97 7.35
CA ASP A 60 1.76 -1.78 8.19
C ASP A 60 2.50 -0.92 9.23
N LEU A 61 2.99 0.26 8.85
CA LEU A 61 3.66 1.19 9.77
C LEU A 61 2.69 1.72 10.83
N ILE A 62 1.50 2.17 10.43
CA ILE A 62 0.49 2.75 11.33
C ILE A 62 -0.01 1.68 12.31
N ARG A 63 -0.29 0.45 11.84
CA ARG A 63 -0.63 -0.67 12.73
C ARG A 63 0.52 -1.03 13.67
N GLY A 64 1.75 -1.02 13.16
CA GLY A 64 2.94 -1.25 13.98
C GLY A 64 3.09 -0.21 15.09
N ALA A 65 2.78 1.05 14.82
CA ALA A 65 2.79 2.13 15.82
C ALA A 65 1.68 1.99 16.86
N ALA A 66 0.50 1.48 16.47
CA ALA A 66 -0.62 1.23 17.36
C ALA A 66 -0.37 0.08 18.37
N GLY A 67 0.61 -0.79 18.11
CA GLY A 67 0.98 -1.88 19.01
C GLY A 67 -0.01 -3.04 19.02
N ASP A 68 -0.14 -3.71 20.17
CA ASP A 68 -0.92 -4.95 20.30
C ASP A 68 -2.44 -4.74 20.08
N ASP A 69 -2.94 -3.52 20.30
CA ASP A 69 -4.36 -3.15 20.16
C ASP A 69 -4.64 -2.42 18.83
N ALA A 70 -3.83 -2.69 17.79
CA ALA A 70 -3.91 -2.00 16.51
C ALA A 70 -5.31 -2.02 15.85
N ASP A 71 -6.09 -3.08 16.04
CA ASP A 71 -7.43 -3.20 15.46
C ASP A 71 -8.47 -2.25 16.09
N ASP A 72 -8.20 -1.75 17.31
CA ASP A 72 -9.05 -0.75 17.98
C ASP A 72 -8.75 0.67 17.50
N HIS A 73 -7.49 0.92 17.11
CA HIS A 73 -7.00 2.23 16.69
C HIS A 73 -6.97 2.45 15.17
N VAL A 74 -6.92 1.37 14.39
CA VAL A 74 -6.68 1.41 12.93
C VAL A 74 -7.71 0.57 12.19
N ILE A 75 -8.56 1.24 11.42
CA ILE A 75 -9.56 0.61 10.58
C ILE A 75 -9.06 0.61 9.13
N ASP A 76 -8.86 -0.58 8.60
CA ASP A 76 -8.69 -0.84 7.18
C ASP A 76 -10.09 -0.92 6.53
N GLY A 77 -10.62 0.24 6.15
CA GLY A 77 -11.97 0.38 5.63
C GLY A 77 -12.03 0.25 4.12
N SER A 78 -13.14 -0.29 3.61
CA SER A 78 -13.41 -0.39 2.18
C SER A 78 -14.77 0.21 1.84
N SER A 79 -14.81 1.09 0.85
CA SER A 79 -16.02 1.66 0.27
C SER A 79 -16.15 1.20 -1.18
N SER A 80 -17.23 0.48 -1.51
CA SER A 80 -17.45 -0.06 -2.85
C SER A 80 -18.58 0.63 -3.57
N HIS A 81 -18.37 0.94 -4.85
CA HIS A 81 -19.42 1.40 -5.76
C HIS A 81 -19.37 0.62 -7.07
N TRP A 82 -20.53 0.12 -7.49
CA TRP A 82 -20.68 -0.78 -8.65
C TRP A 82 -20.10 -0.21 -9.96
N ALA A 83 -20.06 1.11 -10.12
CA ALA A 83 -19.57 1.77 -11.33
C ALA A 83 -18.08 2.14 -11.30
N VAL A 84 -17.46 2.27 -10.13
CA VAL A 84 -16.10 2.83 -10.00
C VAL A 84 -15.14 1.96 -9.18
N GLY A 85 -15.59 0.80 -8.70
CA GLY A 85 -14.76 -0.16 -7.97
C GLY A 85 -14.82 0.03 -6.46
N SER A 86 -13.77 -0.42 -5.78
CA SER A 86 -13.56 -0.30 -4.34
C SER A 86 -12.46 0.73 -4.05
N LEU A 87 -12.73 1.60 -3.09
CA LEU A 87 -11.76 2.49 -2.48
C LEU A 87 -11.44 1.93 -1.10
N ARG A 88 -10.18 1.61 -0.84
CA ARG A 88 -9.69 1.30 0.50
C ARG A 88 -9.20 2.58 1.16
N THR A 89 -9.44 2.73 2.44
CA THR A 89 -9.04 3.90 3.23
C THR A 89 -8.59 3.45 4.61
N ILE A 90 -7.45 3.96 5.05
CA ILE A 90 -6.96 3.80 6.42
C ILE A 90 -7.61 4.88 7.28
N TYR A 91 -8.40 4.46 8.27
CA TYR A 91 -8.93 5.35 9.29
C TYR A 91 -8.20 5.11 10.60
N VAL A 92 -7.81 6.19 11.28
CA VAL A 92 -6.96 6.14 12.46
C VAL A 92 -7.60 6.92 13.59
N GLN A 93 -7.64 6.32 14.78
CA GLN A 93 -8.08 6.98 16.01
C GLN A 93 -7.12 8.14 16.32
N ILE A 94 -7.66 9.36 16.43
CA ILE A 94 -6.84 10.57 16.58
C ILE A 94 -6.30 10.73 18.01
N ARG A 95 -7.15 10.55 19.00
CA ARG A 95 -6.83 10.75 20.43
C ARG A 95 -7.12 9.51 21.24
N GLU A 96 -6.37 9.33 22.31
CA GLU A 96 -6.62 8.27 23.28
C GLU A 96 -8.02 8.36 23.87
N THR A 97 -8.58 7.20 24.23
CA THR A 97 -9.84 7.15 24.96
C THR A 97 -9.61 7.72 26.36
N PRO A 98 -10.46 8.65 26.85
CA PRO A 98 -10.31 9.19 28.19
C PRO A 98 -10.38 8.09 29.26
N ASP A 99 -9.64 8.26 30.36
CA ASP A 99 -9.74 7.36 31.50
C ASP A 99 -11.15 7.41 32.14
N PRO A 100 -11.59 6.36 32.85
CA PRO A 100 -12.84 6.39 33.60
C PRO A 100 -12.87 7.53 34.62
N CYS A 101 -14.06 8.04 34.94
CA CYS A 101 -14.27 9.04 35.97
C CYS A 101 -13.75 8.56 37.33
N ASP A 102 -13.00 9.43 38.03
CA ASP A 102 -12.42 9.11 39.34
C ASP A 102 -13.45 8.94 40.47
N PHE A 103 -14.72 9.24 40.23
CA PHE A 103 -15.77 9.13 41.24
C PHE A 103 -16.13 7.67 41.47
N GLN A 104 -16.08 7.25 42.74
CA GLN A 104 -16.36 5.87 43.11
C GLN A 104 -17.77 5.45 42.71
N GLY A 105 -17.86 4.43 41.86
CA GLY A 105 -19.14 3.90 41.35
C GLY A 105 -19.69 4.66 40.15
N CYS A 106 -18.90 5.56 39.55
CA CYS A 106 -19.17 6.12 38.24
C CYS A 106 -18.55 5.24 37.15
N ASP A 107 -19.34 4.92 36.13
CA ASP A 107 -18.89 4.18 34.94
C ASP A 107 -18.75 5.11 33.70
N GLY A 108 -18.78 6.43 33.90
CA GLY A 108 -18.69 7.41 32.82
C GLY A 108 -17.25 7.78 32.48
N ASP A 109 -16.98 8.05 31.21
CA ASP A 109 -15.66 8.51 30.75
C ASP A 109 -15.37 9.94 31.24
N SER A 110 -14.11 10.19 31.58
CA SER A 110 -13.67 11.53 31.96
C SER A 110 -13.75 12.50 30.79
N ARG A 111 -14.23 13.71 31.08
CA ARG A 111 -14.37 14.81 30.11
C ARG A 111 -13.79 16.11 30.61
N TRP A 112 -13.55 16.18 31.91
CA TRP A 112 -13.07 17.36 32.62
C TRP A 112 -11.91 16.95 33.50
N TRP A 113 -10.96 17.85 33.63
CA TRP A 113 -9.86 17.70 34.57
C TRP A 113 -9.77 18.92 35.47
N ARG A 114 -9.27 18.69 36.68
CA ARG A 114 -9.00 19.72 37.66
C ARG A 114 -7.66 19.46 38.35
N GLU A 115 -6.91 20.55 38.54
CA GLU A 115 -5.74 20.55 39.42
C GLU A 115 -6.16 20.86 40.87
N GLY A 116 -5.96 19.91 41.77
CA GLY A 116 -6.15 20.07 43.21
C GLY A 116 -4.83 20.33 43.96
N ILE A 117 -4.92 20.69 45.25
CA ILE A 117 -3.74 20.95 46.10
C ILE A 117 -2.90 19.68 46.34
N GLU A 118 -3.49 18.48 46.28
CA GLU A 118 -2.80 17.21 46.53
C GLU A 118 -3.06 16.11 45.47
N THR A 119 -4.03 16.26 44.56
CA THR A 119 -4.34 15.28 43.51
C THR A 119 -4.84 15.94 42.22
N HIS A 120 -4.47 15.36 41.07
CA HIS A 120 -5.19 15.55 39.81
C HIS A 120 -6.48 14.72 39.86
N THR A 121 -7.60 15.28 39.41
CA THR A 121 -8.88 14.55 39.37
C THR A 121 -9.55 14.73 38.01
N GLN A 122 -9.91 13.61 37.39
CA GLN A 122 -10.61 13.52 36.11
C GLN A 122 -12.04 13.04 36.34
N PHE A 123 -13.03 13.69 35.70
CA PHE A 123 -14.43 13.39 35.95
C PHE A 123 -15.33 13.60 34.73
N CYS A 124 -16.49 12.94 34.73
CA CYS A 124 -17.48 12.99 33.65
C CYS A 124 -18.44 14.19 33.78
N ASP A 125 -19.30 14.41 32.78
CA ASP A 125 -20.30 15.49 32.79
C ASP A 125 -21.27 15.41 33.99
N ASP A 126 -21.62 14.21 34.44
CA ASP A 126 -22.58 14.02 35.54
C ASP A 126 -22.07 14.54 36.89
N HIS A 127 -20.74 14.56 37.08
CA HIS A 127 -20.11 15.07 38.31
C HIS A 127 -19.59 16.50 38.16
N ARG A 128 -19.89 17.18 37.04
CA ARG A 128 -19.49 18.56 36.82
C ARG A 128 -20.21 19.52 37.78
N ASP A 129 -21.50 19.31 37.98
CA ASP A 129 -22.35 20.16 38.82
C ASP A 129 -21.89 20.18 40.29
N ASP A 130 -21.33 19.07 40.77
CA ASP A 130 -20.78 18.96 42.13
C ASP A 130 -19.60 19.94 42.32
N TYR A 131 -18.73 20.07 41.32
CA TYR A 131 -17.60 21.01 41.37
C TYR A 131 -18.00 22.45 41.07
N GLU A 132 -18.98 22.68 40.21
CA GLU A 132 -19.57 24.02 40.01
C GLU A 132 -20.16 24.54 41.33
N ALA A 133 -20.84 23.69 42.10
CA ALA A 133 -21.41 24.04 43.40
C ALA A 133 -20.35 24.38 44.47
N GLU A 134 -19.18 23.73 44.39
CA GLU A 134 -18.02 24.02 45.24
C GLU A 134 -17.23 25.26 44.79
N GLY A 135 -17.59 25.86 43.65
CA GLY A 135 -16.94 27.07 43.10
C GLY A 135 -15.52 26.80 42.61
N LEU A 136 -15.23 25.58 42.18
CA LEU A 136 -13.91 25.14 41.75
C LEU A 136 -13.75 25.27 40.24
N SER A 137 -12.55 25.66 39.81
CA SER A 137 -12.20 25.71 38.39
C SER A 137 -11.83 24.33 37.86
N TYR A 138 -12.22 24.06 36.61
CA TYR A 138 -11.88 22.87 35.85
C TYR A 138 -11.78 23.24 34.38
N GLU A 139 -11.13 22.38 33.60
CA GLU A 139 -10.92 22.56 32.16
C GLU A 139 -11.34 21.30 31.40
N PRO A 140 -11.71 21.41 30.11
CA PRO A 140 -11.94 20.24 29.28
C PRO A 140 -10.70 19.34 29.26
N LEU A 141 -10.90 18.04 29.50
CA LEU A 141 -9.86 17.05 29.33
C LEU A 141 -9.63 16.85 27.83
N ILE A 142 -8.40 17.04 27.38
CA ILE A 142 -7.98 16.77 26.01
C ILE A 142 -7.01 15.59 26.07
N PRO A 143 -7.45 14.37 25.70
CA PRO A 143 -6.56 13.21 25.69
C PRO A 143 -5.40 13.42 24.72
N PRO A 144 -4.24 12.80 24.98
CA PRO A 144 -3.11 12.87 24.06
C PRO A 144 -3.46 12.25 22.71
N PHE A 145 -2.65 12.57 21.69
CA PHE A 145 -2.74 11.91 20.40
C PHE A 145 -2.28 10.45 20.52
N THR A 146 -2.88 9.55 19.73
CA THR A 146 -2.44 8.16 19.66
C THR A 146 -1.13 8.05 18.87
N GLU A 147 -0.32 7.04 19.17
CA GLU A 147 0.91 6.76 18.38
C GLU A 147 0.59 6.44 16.91
N ALA A 148 -0.53 5.76 16.66
CA ALA A 148 -1.03 5.49 15.31
C ALA A 148 -1.29 6.79 14.52
N PHE A 149 -1.89 7.78 15.17
CA PHE A 149 -2.13 9.09 14.57
C PHE A 149 -0.83 9.84 14.29
N LEU A 150 0.13 9.81 15.22
CA LEU A 150 1.41 10.48 15.03
C LEU A 150 2.16 9.90 13.82
N GLU A 151 2.19 8.58 13.68
CA GLU A 151 2.78 7.91 12.51
C GLU A 151 2.02 8.26 11.22
N ALA A 152 0.68 8.22 11.24
CA ALA A 152 -0.14 8.55 10.07
C ALA A 152 0.04 10.01 9.62
N ALA A 153 0.07 10.96 10.56
CA ALA A 153 0.31 12.38 10.30
C ALA A 153 1.72 12.61 9.71
N GLY A 154 2.70 11.89 10.24
CA GLY A 154 4.07 11.87 9.74
C GLY A 154 4.16 11.40 8.29
N ILE A 155 3.54 10.25 7.99
CA ILE A 155 3.51 9.68 6.64
C ILE A 155 2.85 10.64 5.65
N VAL A 156 1.64 11.15 5.93
CA VAL A 156 0.94 12.03 4.97
C VAL A 156 1.68 13.35 4.73
N THR A 157 2.42 13.83 5.72
CA THR A 157 3.25 15.03 5.58
C THR A 157 4.50 14.73 4.76
N ALA A 158 5.18 13.60 5.01
CA ALA A 158 6.34 13.18 4.23
C ALA A 158 6.01 12.95 2.76
N LEU A 159 4.81 12.42 2.47
CA LEU A 159 4.32 12.21 1.11
C LEU A 159 4.13 13.51 0.31
N LEU A 160 4.06 14.68 0.96
CA LEU A 160 4.04 15.98 0.27
C LEU A 160 5.39 16.31 -0.37
N ASP A 161 6.47 15.83 0.23
CA ASP A 161 7.85 16.10 -0.22
C ASP A 161 8.46 14.93 -1.00
N TYR A 162 8.12 13.70 -0.63
CA TYR A 162 8.68 12.49 -1.22
C TYR A 162 7.60 11.43 -1.49
N PRO A 163 7.48 10.91 -2.73
CA PRO A 163 6.28 10.16 -3.13
C PRO A 163 6.24 8.70 -2.65
N PHE A 164 7.27 8.20 -1.94
CA PHE A 164 7.34 6.83 -1.47
C PHE A 164 7.31 6.75 0.05
N VAL A 165 6.48 5.85 0.58
CA VAL A 165 6.55 5.43 1.99
C VAL A 165 7.69 4.43 2.18
N ASP A 166 7.78 3.44 1.30
CA ASP A 166 8.85 2.44 1.26
C ASP A 166 9.26 2.15 -0.19
N GLU A 167 10.42 2.65 -0.58
CA GLU A 167 10.98 2.41 -1.92
C GLU A 167 11.29 0.93 -2.19
N SER A 168 11.63 0.17 -1.15
CA SER A 168 11.96 -1.24 -1.30
C SER A 168 10.72 -2.07 -1.56
N ASP A 169 9.61 -1.80 -0.85
CA ASP A 169 8.30 -2.40 -1.14
C ASP A 169 7.84 -2.04 -2.55
N TYR A 170 7.94 -0.76 -2.94
CA TYR A 170 7.57 -0.34 -4.30
C TYR A 170 8.40 -1.09 -5.36
N SER A 171 9.72 -1.11 -5.22
CA SER A 171 10.63 -1.74 -6.18
C SER A 171 10.38 -3.25 -6.28
N GLU A 172 10.13 -3.92 -5.15
CA GLU A 172 9.80 -5.36 -5.15
C GLU A 172 8.46 -5.65 -5.83
N ARG A 173 7.44 -4.81 -5.60
CA ARG A 173 6.14 -4.95 -6.26
C ARG A 173 6.23 -4.67 -7.74
N GLU A 174 7.01 -3.67 -8.13
CA GLU A 174 7.23 -3.29 -9.53
C GLU A 174 7.90 -4.43 -10.29
N TYR A 175 8.95 -5.01 -9.71
CA TYR A 175 9.62 -6.15 -10.31
C TYR A 175 8.70 -7.36 -10.46
N LYS A 176 7.94 -7.72 -9.42
CA LYS A 176 6.99 -8.85 -9.47
C LYS A 176 5.90 -8.62 -10.52
N ARG A 177 5.36 -7.41 -10.62
CA ARG A 177 4.34 -7.07 -11.63
C ARG A 177 4.93 -7.14 -13.03
N PHE A 178 6.16 -6.64 -13.21
CA PHE A 178 6.87 -6.73 -14.48
C PHE A 178 7.07 -8.18 -14.92
N GLU A 179 7.51 -9.08 -14.02
CA GLU A 179 7.70 -10.50 -14.36
C GLU A 179 6.39 -11.15 -14.84
N VAL A 180 5.27 -10.88 -14.16
CA VAL A 180 3.95 -11.42 -14.55
C VAL A 180 3.51 -10.88 -15.91
N ASN A 181 3.63 -9.56 -16.13
CA ASN A 181 3.24 -8.92 -17.38
C ASN A 181 4.12 -9.42 -18.54
N LEU A 182 5.42 -9.59 -18.30
CA LEU A 182 6.37 -10.15 -19.27
C LEU A 182 6.04 -11.60 -19.62
N GLU A 183 5.77 -12.44 -18.63
CA GLU A 183 5.38 -13.84 -18.83
C GLU A 183 4.11 -13.94 -19.69
N GLU A 184 3.10 -13.12 -19.41
CA GLU A 184 1.86 -13.09 -20.19
C GLU A 184 2.10 -12.67 -21.66
N ALA A 185 2.91 -11.63 -21.87
CA ALA A 185 3.25 -11.15 -23.21
C ALA A 185 4.07 -12.20 -24.01
N VAL A 186 5.03 -12.86 -23.36
CA VAL A 186 5.82 -13.95 -23.94
C VAL A 186 4.93 -15.13 -24.31
N ASP A 187 4.03 -15.53 -23.42
CA ASP A 187 3.08 -16.61 -23.69
C ASP A 187 2.17 -16.28 -24.87
N GLN A 188 1.77 -15.03 -25.02
CA GLN A 188 1.01 -14.59 -26.18
C GLN A 188 1.84 -14.66 -27.47
N ALA A 189 3.09 -14.19 -27.45
CA ALA A 189 3.99 -14.25 -28.60
C ALA A 189 4.23 -15.71 -29.06
N HIS A 190 4.42 -16.62 -28.10
CA HIS A 190 4.53 -18.06 -28.39
C HIS A 190 3.23 -18.64 -28.97
N LYS A 191 2.06 -18.30 -28.42
CA LYS A 191 0.76 -18.81 -28.93
C LYS A 191 0.49 -18.43 -30.39
N LEU A 192 1.03 -17.30 -30.86
CA LEU A 192 0.93 -16.91 -32.27
C LEU A 192 1.77 -17.81 -33.19
N ASN A 193 2.83 -18.41 -32.65
CA ASN A 193 3.73 -19.34 -33.31
C ASN A 193 3.40 -20.80 -32.95
N TRP A 194 2.16 -21.22 -33.25
CA TRP A 194 1.60 -22.52 -32.87
C TRP A 194 2.37 -23.77 -33.35
N GLU A 195 3.33 -23.61 -34.25
CA GLU A 195 4.19 -24.69 -34.76
C GLU A 195 5.40 -24.98 -33.84
N ASP A 196 5.75 -24.04 -32.96
CA ASP A 196 6.88 -24.17 -32.04
C ASP A 196 6.55 -25.19 -30.95
N THR A 197 7.51 -26.05 -30.62
CA THR A 197 7.35 -27.02 -29.52
C THR A 197 7.71 -26.39 -28.17
N ASP A 198 7.32 -27.04 -27.07
CA ASP A 198 7.72 -26.59 -25.72
C ASP A 198 9.26 -26.50 -25.56
N LEU A 199 10.01 -27.39 -26.23
CA LEU A 199 11.48 -27.35 -26.24
C LEU A 199 12.01 -26.15 -27.03
N ASP A 200 11.35 -25.78 -28.13
CA ASP A 200 11.71 -24.57 -28.89
C ASP A 200 11.40 -23.33 -28.05
N ARG A 201 10.26 -23.30 -27.35
CA ARG A 201 9.89 -22.21 -26.43
C ARG A 201 10.97 -21.96 -25.39
N GLU A 202 11.47 -22.99 -24.71
CA GLU A 202 12.52 -22.86 -23.70
C GLU A 202 13.82 -22.29 -24.28
N ALA A 203 14.26 -22.79 -25.45
CA ALA A 203 15.49 -22.33 -26.10
C ALA A 203 15.37 -20.88 -26.63
N ILE A 204 14.21 -20.53 -27.19
CA ILE A 204 13.92 -19.16 -27.66
C ILE A 204 13.90 -18.21 -26.47
N LEU A 205 13.24 -18.59 -25.38
CA LEU A 205 13.16 -17.77 -24.17
C LEU A 205 14.53 -17.54 -23.54
N GLU A 206 15.37 -18.57 -23.41
CA GLU A 206 16.74 -18.44 -22.90
C GLU A 206 17.55 -17.42 -23.72
N ARG A 207 17.37 -17.43 -25.04
CA ARG A 207 18.03 -16.50 -25.96
C ARG A 207 17.46 -15.08 -25.87
N ALA A 208 16.14 -14.93 -25.75
CA ALA A 208 15.45 -13.65 -25.66
C ALA A 208 15.62 -12.94 -24.31
N TYR A 209 15.84 -13.70 -23.23
CA TYR A 209 15.79 -13.19 -21.85
C TYR A 209 16.67 -11.96 -21.57
N PRO A 210 17.91 -11.85 -22.07
CA PRO A 210 18.73 -10.66 -21.85
C PRO A 210 18.06 -9.37 -22.37
N GLU A 211 17.49 -9.41 -23.57
CA GLU A 211 16.83 -8.26 -24.20
C GLU A 211 15.44 -8.01 -23.60
N LEU A 212 14.70 -9.06 -23.28
CA LEU A 212 13.42 -8.94 -22.55
C LEU A 212 13.61 -8.26 -21.19
N GLY A 213 14.72 -8.55 -20.49
CA GLY A 213 15.06 -7.90 -19.22
C GLY A 213 15.34 -6.40 -19.35
N GLU A 214 15.79 -5.92 -20.52
CA GLU A 214 16.00 -4.49 -20.77
C GLU A 214 14.69 -3.69 -20.83
N LEU A 215 13.54 -4.37 -20.99
CA LEU A 215 12.22 -3.75 -20.96
C LEU A 215 11.81 -3.26 -19.56
N TYR A 216 12.48 -3.73 -18.50
CA TYR A 216 12.18 -3.32 -17.14
C TYR A 216 12.35 -1.81 -16.95
N GLY A 217 11.33 -1.16 -16.38
CA GLY A 217 11.31 0.29 -16.14
C GLY A 217 11.07 1.15 -17.39
N GLN A 218 10.81 0.56 -18.57
CA GLN A 218 10.53 1.34 -19.78
C GLN A 218 9.07 1.85 -19.85
N GLN A 219 8.14 1.17 -19.19
CA GLN A 219 6.74 1.56 -19.11
C GLN A 219 6.36 1.90 -17.67
N ALA A 220 5.32 2.71 -17.51
CA ALA A 220 4.75 2.99 -16.19
C ALA A 220 4.07 1.74 -15.61
N ASN A 221 3.91 1.70 -14.28
CA ASN A 221 3.19 0.65 -13.56
C ASN A 221 3.65 -0.79 -13.85
N ALA A 222 4.94 -0.96 -14.15
CA ALA A 222 5.55 -2.25 -14.50
C ALA A 222 4.89 -2.96 -15.70
N GLU A 223 4.27 -2.21 -16.60
CA GLU A 223 3.75 -2.74 -17.86
C GLU A 223 4.90 -3.14 -18.81
N VAL A 224 4.57 -3.97 -19.81
CA VAL A 224 5.50 -4.32 -20.88
C VAL A 224 4.89 -3.98 -22.23
N SER A 225 5.71 -3.55 -23.18
CA SER A 225 5.26 -3.35 -24.56
C SER A 225 5.09 -4.72 -25.23
N TRP A 226 3.85 -5.13 -25.47
CA TRP A 226 3.54 -6.42 -26.11
C TRP A 226 4.14 -6.50 -27.52
N GLU A 227 4.19 -5.38 -28.24
CA GLU A 227 4.83 -5.29 -29.55
C GLU A 227 6.34 -5.52 -29.43
N SER A 228 7.01 -4.88 -28.47
CA SER A 228 8.45 -5.06 -28.26
C SER A 228 8.79 -6.47 -27.80
N VAL A 229 7.97 -7.08 -26.93
CA VAL A 229 8.12 -8.49 -26.55
C VAL A 229 7.98 -9.40 -27.77
N ALA A 230 7.01 -9.16 -28.63
CA ALA A 230 6.81 -9.94 -29.86
C ALA A 230 7.99 -9.78 -30.85
N GLU A 231 8.53 -8.57 -31.01
CA GLU A 231 9.70 -8.31 -31.84
C GLU A 231 10.94 -9.06 -31.34
N ILE A 232 11.24 -8.95 -30.03
CA ILE A 232 12.36 -9.66 -29.39
C ILE A 232 12.18 -11.18 -29.51
N TRP A 233 10.95 -11.67 -29.33
CA TRP A 233 10.61 -13.08 -29.49
C TRP A 233 10.89 -13.57 -30.92
N GLU A 234 10.42 -12.85 -31.93
CA GLU A 234 10.64 -13.21 -33.34
C GLU A 234 12.12 -13.20 -33.71
N GLU A 235 12.90 -12.23 -33.25
CA GLU A 235 14.35 -12.19 -33.50
C GLU A 235 15.07 -13.39 -32.87
N ALA A 236 14.75 -13.72 -31.61
CA ALA A 236 15.31 -14.88 -30.93
C ALA A 236 14.88 -16.20 -31.60
N ARG A 237 13.63 -16.27 -32.08
CA ARG A 237 13.06 -17.39 -32.82
C ARG A 237 13.75 -17.62 -34.16
N ASP A 238 13.94 -16.56 -34.94
CA ASP A 238 14.66 -16.61 -36.22
C ASP A 238 16.10 -17.08 -36.03
N ALA A 239 16.77 -16.61 -34.98
CA ALA A 239 18.11 -17.05 -34.62
C ALA A 239 18.16 -18.54 -34.24
N HIS A 240 17.20 -19.01 -33.42
CA HIS A 240 17.05 -20.42 -33.02
C HIS A 240 16.90 -21.34 -34.23
N PHE A 241 15.93 -21.07 -35.11
CA PHE A 241 15.68 -21.92 -36.27
C PHE A 241 16.77 -21.80 -37.34
N SER A 242 17.43 -20.64 -37.46
CA SER A 242 18.61 -20.49 -38.33
C SER A 242 19.78 -21.37 -37.86
N GLU A 243 20.03 -21.43 -36.55
CA GLU A 243 21.06 -22.30 -35.97
C GLU A 243 20.72 -23.79 -36.15
N LEU A 244 19.48 -24.18 -35.85
CA LEU A 244 19.00 -25.55 -36.08
C LEU A 244 19.11 -25.96 -37.56
N GLY A 245 18.72 -25.06 -38.48
CA GLY A 245 18.86 -25.27 -39.91
C GLY A 245 20.33 -25.44 -40.33
N SER A 246 21.22 -24.59 -39.81
CA SER A 246 22.67 -24.69 -40.06
C SER A 246 23.27 -26.01 -39.54
N LEU A 247 22.88 -26.43 -38.33
CA LEU A 247 23.30 -27.71 -37.75
C LEU A 247 22.79 -28.89 -38.59
N HIS A 248 21.54 -28.85 -39.04
CA HIS A 248 20.97 -29.90 -39.87
C HIS A 248 21.66 -30.01 -41.24
N LEU A 249 21.97 -28.86 -41.87
CA LEU A 249 22.66 -28.80 -43.17
C LEU A 249 24.16 -29.15 -43.09
N SER A 250 24.80 -28.92 -41.93
CA SER A 250 26.20 -29.26 -41.69
C SER A 250 26.40 -30.67 -41.13
N ALA A 251 25.33 -31.34 -40.70
CA ALA A 251 25.38 -32.72 -40.26
C ALA A 251 25.84 -33.64 -41.42
N PRO A 252 26.77 -34.58 -41.17
CA PRO A 252 27.18 -35.53 -42.19
C PRO A 252 25.97 -36.35 -42.63
N ILE A 253 25.70 -36.38 -43.95
CA ILE A 253 24.63 -37.18 -44.50
C ILE A 253 24.96 -38.65 -44.24
N GLU A 254 24.00 -39.40 -43.70
CA GLU A 254 24.18 -40.83 -43.46
C GLU A 254 24.50 -41.53 -44.80
N GLY A 255 25.73 -42.07 -44.91
CA GLY A 255 26.26 -42.67 -46.15
C GLY A 255 27.21 -41.79 -46.99
N GLN A 256 27.42 -40.51 -46.66
CA GLN A 256 28.36 -39.65 -47.39
C GLN A 256 29.82 -40.13 -47.25
N PHE A 257 30.18 -40.71 -46.10
CA PHE A 257 31.50 -41.33 -45.88
C PHE A 257 31.68 -42.66 -46.63
N LEU A 258 30.60 -43.32 -47.06
CA LEU A 258 30.67 -44.54 -47.89
C LEU A 258 30.96 -44.23 -49.37
N LEU A 259 30.65 -43.02 -49.84
CA LEU A 259 30.90 -42.59 -51.23
C LEU A 259 32.29 -42.00 -51.46
N VAL A 260 32.96 -41.51 -50.42
CA VAL A 260 34.33 -40.95 -50.52
C VAL A 260 35.42 -42.04 -50.38
N ALA A 261 35.04 -43.24 -49.89
CA ALA A 261 35.94 -44.38 -49.69
C ALA A 261 35.86 -45.46 -50.80
N ALA A 262 35.06 -45.25 -51.85
CA ALA A 262 34.95 -46.12 -53.03
C ALA A 262 35.60 -45.48 -54.26
#